data_AF-B7K8C9-F1
#
_entry.id   AF-B7K8C9-F1
#
_cell.length_a   1.000
_cell.length_b   1.000
_cell.length_c   1.000
_cell.angle_alpha   90.00
_cell.angle_beta   90.00
_cell.angle_gamma   90.00
#
_symmetry.space_group_name_H-M   'P 1'
#
loop_
_entity.id
_entity.type
_entity.pdbx_description
1 polymer ?
#
loop_
_entity_poly.entity_id
_entity_poly.type
_entity_poly.pdbx_seq_one_letter_code
_entity_poly.pdbx_strand_id
1 'polypeptide(L)' 'MFNGGVISIMDAKLVMLILTGLFIVSCLFFGTKNGFYDSDNYHGNGSAH' A
#
# COMPACT_ATOMS: atom_id res chain seq x y z
N MET A 1 38.17 -5.45 13.40
CA MET A 1 37.55 -6.71 12.94
C MET A 1 36.37 -6.99 13.88
N PHE A 2 35.24 -7.49 13.35
CA PHE A 2 33.83 -7.27 13.78
C PHE A 2 33.28 -5.91 13.32
N ASN A 3 32.21 -5.78 12.54
CA ASN A 3 31.30 -6.74 11.92
C ASN A 3 30.76 -6.09 10.62
N GLY A 4 31.42 -6.37 9.49
CA GLY A 4 31.06 -5.90 8.16
C GLY A 4 30.39 -6.98 7.32
N GLY A 5 29.59 -7.85 7.96
CA GLY A 5 28.79 -8.87 7.29
C GLY A 5 27.32 -8.49 7.31
N VAL A 6 26.59 -8.87 6.26
CA VAL A 6 25.12 -8.80 6.15
C VAL A 6 24.50 -7.51 5.58
N ILE A 7 25.11 -6.84 4.58
CA ILE A 7 24.32 -6.01 3.63
C ILE A 7 24.92 -6.07 2.22
N SER A 8 25.03 -7.26 1.66
CA SER A 8 25.26 -7.42 0.23
C SER A 8 24.20 -8.38 -0.32
N ILE A 9 23.50 -7.95 -1.38
CA ILE A 9 22.42 -8.65 -2.10
C ILE A 9 20.98 -8.58 -1.52
N MET A 10 20.76 -8.49 -0.21
CA MET A 10 19.40 -8.55 0.39
C MET A 10 18.59 -7.24 0.39
N ASP A 11 19.09 -6.17 -0.21
CA ASP A 11 18.51 -4.83 -0.09
C ASP A 11 17.13 -4.71 -0.78
N ALA A 12 17.05 -4.96 -2.09
CA ALA A 12 15.80 -4.80 -2.83
C ALA A 12 14.69 -5.79 -2.41
N LYS A 13 15.05 -7.05 -2.11
CA LYS A 13 14.08 -8.08 -1.69
C LYS A 13 13.46 -7.74 -0.33
N LEU A 14 14.29 -7.27 0.60
CA LEU A 14 13.83 -6.86 1.94
C LEU A 14 12.99 -5.57 1.87
N VAL A 15 13.42 -4.60 1.06
CA VAL A 15 12.65 -3.37 0.80
C VAL A 15 11.29 -3.68 0.19
N MET A 16 11.21 -4.57 -0.80
CA MET A 16 9.95 -5.00 -1.41
C MET A 16 9.04 -5.69 -0.41
N LEU A 17 9.57 -6.55 0.48
CA LEU A 17 8.78 -7.22 1.50
C LEU A 17 8.14 -6.21 2.48
N ILE A 18 8.93 -5.24 2.94
CA ILE A 18 8.45 -4.20 3.86
C ILE A 18 7.43 -3.29 3.17
N LEU A 19 7.73 -2.82 1.96
CA LEU A 19 6.82 -1.96 1.19
C LEU A 19 5.52 -2.68 0.85
N THR A 20 5.55 -3.96 0.53
CA THR A 20 4.34 -4.76 0.25
C THR A 20 3.47 -4.86 1.50
N GLY A 21 4.07 -5.12 2.67
CA GLY A 21 3.33 -5.13 3.94
C GLY A 21 2.67 -3.78 4.23
N LEU A 22 3.42 -2.68 4.09
CA LEU A 22 2.89 -1.33 4.28
C LEU A 22 1.80 -0.98 3.24
N PHE A 23 1.99 -1.39 1.99
CA PHE A 23 1.03 -1.18 0.91
C PHE A 23 -0.29 -1.89 1.19
N ILE A 24 -0.26 -3.16 1.60
CA ILE A 24 -1.46 -3.94 1.93
C ILE A 24 -2.24 -3.26 3.07
N VAL A 25 -1.57 -2.91 4.16
CA VAL A 25 -2.23 -2.25 5.31
C VAL A 25 -2.79 -0.90 4.89
N SER A 26 -2.05 -0.14 4.07
CA SER A 26 -2.52 1.15 3.56
C SER A 26 -3.74 0.99 2.64
N CYS A 27 -3.75 0.02 1.73
CA CYS A 27 -4.90 -0.27 0.87
C CYS A 27 -6.14 -0.64 1.68
N LEU A 28 -6.00 -1.46 2.72
CA LEU A 28 -7.11 -1.79 3.62
C LEU A 28 -7.61 -0.54 4.35
N PHE A 29 -6.71 0.29 4.88
CA PHE A 29 -7.09 1.52 5.56
C PHE A 29 -7.80 2.51 4.63
N PHE A 30 -7.18 2.88 3.51
CA PHE A 30 -7.74 3.85 2.56
C PHE A 30 -8.97 3.31 1.82
N GLY A 31 -9.06 2.00 1.59
CA GLY A 31 -10.24 1.37 1.01
C GLY A 31 -11.50 1.53 1.86
N THR A 32 -11.36 1.61 3.19
CA THR A 32 -12.49 1.89 4.11
C THR A 32 -12.79 3.37 4.29
N LYS A 33 -11.88 4.25 3.83
CA LYS A 33 -11.97 5.71 4.00
C LYS A 33 -12.34 6.38 2.68
N ASN A 34 -13.53 6.07 2.19
CA ASN A 34 -14.14 6.74 1.04
C ASN A 34 -15.30 7.64 1.50
N GLY A 35 -15.63 8.68 0.72
CA GLY A 35 -16.67 9.64 1.11
C GLY A 35 -17.56 10.09 -0.05
N PHE A 36 -17.01 10.25 -1.25
CA PHE A 36 -17.79 10.74 -2.39
C PHE A 36 -18.75 9.67 -2.91
N TYR A 37 -18.28 8.44 -3.18
CA TYR A 37 -19.14 7.39 -3.76
C TYR A 37 -20.26 6.89 -2.83
N ASP A 38 -20.18 7.18 -1.52
CA ASP A 38 -21.20 6.83 -0.52
C ASP A 38 -22.08 8.05 -0.12
N SER A 39 -21.87 9.20 -0.76
CA SER A 39 -22.64 10.43 -0.50
C SER A 39 -23.87 10.52 -1.40
N ASP A 40 -24.90 11.21 -0.91
CA ASP A 40 -26.08 11.63 -1.70
C ASP A 40 -25.73 12.42 -2.96
N ASN A 41 -24.53 13.01 -3.03
CA ASN A 41 -24.05 13.74 -4.21
C ASN A 41 -23.59 12.80 -5.34
N TYR A 42 -23.50 11.49 -5.08
CA TYR A 42 -23.10 10.51 -6.06
C TYR A 42 -24.31 9.89 -6.76
N HIS A 43 -24.38 10.09 -8.08
CA HIS A 43 -25.52 9.66 -8.90
C HIS A 43 -25.14 8.58 -9.92
N GLY A 44 -23.90 8.08 -9.88
CA GLY A 44 -23.37 7.07 -10.80
C GLY A 44 -23.37 5.66 -10.21
N ASN A 45 -22.86 4.69 -10.98
CA ASN A 45 -22.70 3.29 -10.56
C ASN A 45 -21.25 2.85 -10.34
N GLY A 46 -20.31 3.80 -10.36
CA GLY A 46 -18.87 3.58 -10.21
C GLY A 46 -18.10 3.54 -11.54
N SER A 47 -18.78 3.60 -12.69
CA SER A 47 -18.17 3.51 -14.02
C SER A 47 -18.33 4.80 -14.82
N ALA A 48 -17.42 5.00 -15.79
CA ALA A 48 -17.66 5.97 -16.86
C ALA A 48 -18.63 5.33 -17.86
N HIS A 49 -19.77 5.98 -18.08
CA HIS A 49 -20.66 5.70 -19.21
C HIS A 49 -20.16 6.50 -20.41
#